data_AF-A0A945NPB5-F1
#
_entry.id   AF-A0A945NPB5-F1
#
_cell.length_a   1.000
_cell.length_b   1.000
_cell.length_c   1.000
_cell.angle_alpha   90.00
_cell.angle_beta   90.00
_cell.angle_gamma   90.00
#
_symmetry.space_group_name_H-M   'P 1'
#
loop_
_entity.id
_entity.type
_entity.pdbx_description
1 polymer ?
#
loop_
_entity_poly.entity_id
_entity_poly.type
_entity_poly.pdbx_seq_one_letter_code
_entity_poly.pdbx_strand_id
1 'polypeptide(L)'
;MIHNLHVGNASFLDGEISSEWENAAMDVVAAAREAAGPDIEILIDAHGMYNVPTAIRLANQVAERDIFWLEEPVTVESWKALKQVNEQITPLVSAGERLHTRWDFVHIFENGLADYIMLDVT
;
A
#
# COMPACT_ATOMS: atom_id res chain seq x y z
N MET A 1 8.67 4.15 -30.34
CA MET A 1 9.99 3.80 -29.79
C MET A 1 10.20 4.63 -28.54
N ILE A 2 9.76 4.12 -27.39
CA ILE A 2 10.12 4.65 -26.06
C ILE A 2 10.94 3.52 -25.44
N HIS A 3 12.20 3.41 -25.85
CA HIS A 3 13.15 2.51 -25.22
C HIS A 3 14.03 3.38 -24.32
N ASN A 4 14.13 2.97 -23.06
CA ASN A 4 15.02 3.47 -21.99
C ASN A 4 14.37 4.42 -20.97
N LEU A 5 13.35 3.95 -20.24
CA LEU A 5 13.22 4.29 -18.82
C LEU A 5 14.00 3.24 -18.03
N HIS A 6 14.74 3.69 -17.01
CA HIS A 6 15.66 2.88 -16.23
C HIS A 6 14.98 1.62 -15.67
N VAL A 7 15.73 0.51 -15.67
CA VAL A 7 15.33 -0.75 -15.06
C VAL A 7 15.32 -0.55 -13.55
N GLY A 8 14.13 -0.52 -12.95
CA GLY A 8 13.90 -0.27 -11.54
C GLY A 8 12.85 0.83 -11.35
N ASN A 9 11.92 0.61 -10.42
CA ASN A 9 10.74 1.43 -10.10
C ASN A 9 11.03 2.93 -9.84
N ALA A 10 11.46 3.67 -10.85
CA ALA A 10 11.86 5.07 -10.74
C ALA A 10 10.75 6.03 -11.19
N SER A 11 9.59 5.53 -11.60
CA SER A 11 8.49 6.40 -12.03
C SER A 11 7.14 5.81 -11.64
N PHE A 12 6.38 6.59 -10.89
CA PHE A 12 4.96 6.46 -10.52
C PHE A 12 3.99 6.29 -11.74
N LEU A 13 4.49 6.01 -12.94
CA LEU A 13 3.76 6.17 -14.18
C LEU A 13 2.75 5.05 -14.44
N ASP A 14 3.08 3.80 -14.09
CA ASP A 14 2.22 2.64 -14.33
C ASP A 14 1.74 1.96 -13.03
N GLY A 15 2.42 2.21 -11.91
CA GLY A 15 2.13 1.59 -10.62
C GLY A 15 2.42 0.10 -10.58
N GLU A 16 3.33 -0.37 -11.44
CA GLU A 16 3.82 -1.74 -11.47
C GLU A 16 5.15 -1.88 -10.70
N ILE A 17 5.48 -3.11 -10.35
CA ILE A 17 6.75 -3.50 -9.78
C ILE A 17 7.32 -4.66 -10.60
N SER A 18 8.61 -4.62 -10.90
CA SER A 18 9.26 -5.76 -11.56
C SER A 18 9.34 -6.96 -10.60
N SER A 19 9.32 -8.18 -11.15
CA SER A 19 9.42 -9.39 -10.33
C SER A 19 10.72 -9.45 -9.50
N GLU A 20 11.81 -8.86 -9.99
CA GLU A 20 13.07 -8.75 -9.23
C GLU A 20 12.89 -7.94 -7.95
N TRP A 21 12.29 -6.74 -8.06
CA TRP A 21 12.05 -5.87 -6.92
C TRP A 21 10.95 -6.39 -6.00
N GLU A 22 9.93 -7.05 -6.54
CA GLU A 22 8.88 -7.72 -5.76
C GLU A 22 9.48 -8.83 -4.88
N ASN A 23 10.32 -9.70 -5.47
CA ASN A 23 11.00 -10.75 -4.71
C ASN A 23 11.92 -10.16 -3.63
N ALA A 24 12.72 -9.15 -3.99
CA ALA A 24 13.59 -8.48 -3.02
C ALA A 24 12.79 -7.84 -1.87
N ALA A 25 11.63 -7.24 -2.16
CA ALA A 25 10.73 -6.71 -1.13
C ALA A 25 10.19 -7.83 -0.22
N MET A 26 9.77 -8.96 -0.78
CA MET A 26 9.30 -10.10 0.03
C MET A 26 10.39 -10.70 0.92
N ASP A 27 11.64 -10.71 0.47
CA ASP A 27 12.78 -11.12 1.29
C ASP A 27 13.01 -10.16 2.47
N VAL A 28 12.89 -8.85 2.23
CA VAL A 28 12.98 -7.82 3.29
C VAL A 28 11.85 -7.98 4.30
N VAL A 29 10.60 -8.18 3.84
CA VAL A 29 9.45 -8.38 4.72
C VAL A 29 9.62 -9.65 5.55
N ALA A 30 10.12 -10.74 4.95
CA ALA A 30 10.40 -11.98 5.69
C ALA A 30 11.46 -11.77 6.77
N ALA A 31 12.57 -11.10 6.43
CA ALA A 31 13.64 -10.79 7.39
C ALA A 31 13.16 -9.89 8.52
N ALA A 32 12.33 -8.88 8.22
CA ALA A 32 11.73 -8.01 9.22
C ALA A 32 10.82 -8.79 10.18
N ARG A 33 9.97 -9.68 9.66
CA ARG A 33 9.09 -10.55 10.46
C ARG A 33 9.90 -11.51 11.35
N GLU A 34 10.96 -12.11 10.81
CA GLU A 34 11.86 -12.97 11.60
C GLU A 34 12.53 -12.20 12.74
N ALA A 35 13.04 -10.99 12.45
CA ALA A 35 13.73 -10.16 13.44
C ALA A 35 12.81 -9.60 14.52
N ALA A 36 11.59 -9.20 14.17
CA ALA A 36 10.61 -8.64 15.10
C ALA A 36 9.95 -9.72 15.98
N GLY A 37 9.90 -10.96 15.52
CA GLY A 37 9.18 -12.05 16.18
C GLY A 37 7.67 -12.00 15.91
N PRO A 38 6.90 -12.93 16.51
CA PRO A 38 5.47 -13.08 16.22
C PRO A 38 4.58 -12.05 16.92
N ASP A 39 5.06 -11.40 17.99
CA ASP A 39 4.21 -10.57 18.86
C ASP A 39 4.21 -9.08 18.48
N ILE A 40 5.10 -8.66 17.57
CA ILE A 40 5.25 -7.27 17.15
C ILE A 40 4.50 -7.04 15.84
N GLU A 41 3.59 -6.08 15.81
CA GLU A 41 2.92 -5.66 14.58
C GLU A 41 3.93 -5.03 13.62
N ILE A 42 3.89 -5.42 12.34
CA ILE A 42 4.68 -4.81 11.28
C ILE A 42 3.73 -4.14 10.31
N LEU A 43 4.06 -2.89 10.01
CA LEU A 43 3.31 -1.98 9.15
C LEU A 43 4.15 -1.74 7.89
N ILE A 44 3.52 -1.75 6.72
CA ILE A 44 4.18 -1.44 5.45
C ILE A 44 3.52 -0.21 4.82
N ASP A 45 4.33 0.76 4.42
CA ASP A 45 3.93 1.93 3.63
C ASP A 45 4.22 1.68 2.14
N ALA A 46 3.16 1.72 1.32
CA ALA A 46 3.24 1.61 -0.14
C ALA A 46 3.28 2.98 -0.85
N HIS A 47 3.10 4.07 -0.11
CA HIS A 47 3.29 5.45 -0.54
C HIS A 47 2.45 5.84 -1.76
N GLY A 48 1.27 5.22 -1.92
CA GLY A 48 0.39 5.39 -3.07
C GLY A 48 0.94 4.90 -4.40
N MET A 49 2.06 4.17 -4.42
CA MET A 49 2.83 3.91 -5.63
C MET A 49 2.20 2.91 -6.57
N TYR A 50 1.30 2.05 -6.11
CA TYR A 50 0.83 0.92 -6.90
C TYR A 50 -0.52 1.18 -7.57
N ASN A 51 -0.71 0.51 -8.71
CA ASN A 51 -2.03 0.35 -9.31
C ASN A 51 -2.82 -0.75 -8.57
N VAL A 52 -4.13 -0.84 -8.81
CA VAL A 52 -5.03 -1.80 -8.13
C VAL A 52 -4.54 -3.25 -8.23
N PRO A 53 -4.24 -3.83 -9.40
CA PRO A 53 -3.84 -5.23 -9.48
C PRO A 53 -2.50 -5.51 -8.78
N THR A 54 -1.54 -4.60 -8.89
CA THR A 54 -0.25 -4.72 -8.19
C THR A 54 -0.45 -4.64 -6.67
N ALA A 55 -1.22 -3.67 -6.19
CA ALA A 55 -1.49 -3.49 -4.76
C ALA A 55 -2.14 -4.75 -4.16
N ILE A 56 -3.17 -5.30 -4.80
CA ILE A 56 -3.85 -6.52 -4.33
C ILE A 56 -2.89 -7.71 -4.31
N ARG A 57 -2.05 -7.86 -5.34
CA ARG A 57 -1.05 -8.94 -5.40
C ARG A 57 -0.07 -8.84 -4.23
N LEU A 58 0.54 -7.67 -4.04
CA LEU A 58 1.54 -7.46 -3.00
C LEU A 58 0.95 -7.60 -1.59
N ALA A 59 -0.22 -6.99 -1.36
CA ALA A 59 -0.91 -7.05 -0.07
C ALA A 59 -1.19 -8.50 0.38
N ASN A 60 -1.64 -9.34 -0.54
CA ASN A 60 -1.92 -10.74 -0.24
C ASN A 60 -0.65 -11.60 -0.07
N GLN A 61 0.46 -11.26 -0.73
CA GLN A 61 1.75 -11.92 -0.49
C GLN A 61 2.34 -11.56 0.88
N VAL A 62 2.24 -10.29 1.30
CA VAL A 62 2.74 -9.89 2.62
C VAL A 62 1.84 -10.39 3.75
N ALA A 63 0.55 -10.63 3.49
CA ALA A 63 -0.37 -11.22 4.47
C ALA A 63 0.11 -12.59 5.00
N GLU A 64 0.83 -13.37 4.18
CA GLU A 64 1.44 -14.64 4.60
C GLU A 64 2.46 -14.49 5.73
N ARG A 65 2.93 -13.26 5.99
CA ARG A 65 3.95 -12.90 6.99
C ARG A 65 3.37 -12.07 8.13
N ASP A 66 2.05 -12.13 8.31
CA ASP A 66 1.32 -11.45 9.40
C ASP A 66 1.60 -9.94 9.44
N ILE A 67 1.52 -9.30 8.28
CA ILE A 67 1.58 -7.83 8.18
C ILE A 67 0.26 -7.25 8.65
N PHE A 68 0.35 -6.33 9.62
CA PHE A 68 -0.79 -5.78 10.33
C PHE A 68 -1.59 -4.83 9.44
N TRP A 69 -0.91 -3.84 8.86
CA TRP A 69 -1.52 -2.91 7.92
C TRP A 69 -0.69 -2.72 6.66
N LEU A 70 -1.38 -2.26 5.61
CA LEU A 70 -0.80 -1.69 4.41
C LEU A 70 -1.27 -0.24 4.27
N GLU A 71 -0.32 0.67 4.30
CA GLU A 71 -0.53 2.10 4.21
C GLU A 71 -0.49 2.58 2.76
N GLU A 72 -1.47 3.40 2.40
CA GLU A 72 -1.68 4.00 1.09
C GLU A 72 -1.34 3.05 -0.08
N PRO A 73 -2.06 1.91 -0.22
CA PRO A 73 -1.73 0.89 -1.23
C PRO A 73 -1.83 1.40 -2.67
N VAL A 74 -2.61 2.45 -2.90
CA VAL A 74 -2.85 3.10 -4.19
C VAL A 74 -2.90 4.61 -4.02
N THR A 75 -2.85 5.34 -5.14
CA THR A 75 -2.96 6.79 -5.17
C THR A 75 -4.21 7.30 -4.42
N VAL A 76 -4.04 8.31 -3.55
CA VAL A 76 -5.11 8.84 -2.67
C VAL A 76 -6.24 9.54 -3.42
N GLU A 77 -5.95 10.05 -4.62
CA GLU A 77 -6.91 10.77 -5.45
C GLU A 77 -8.04 9.85 -5.94
N SER A 78 -7.82 8.53 -5.93
CA SER A 78 -8.79 7.55 -6.38
C SER A 78 -9.31 6.71 -5.22
N TRP A 79 -10.29 7.25 -4.49
CA TRP A 79 -11.02 6.50 -3.46
C TRP A 79 -11.71 5.24 -4.01
N LYS A 80 -12.01 5.20 -5.32
CA LYS A 80 -12.55 4.00 -6.00
C LYS A 80 -11.51 2.90 -6.11
N ALA A 81 -10.27 3.25 -6.43
CA ALA A 81 -9.17 2.29 -6.44
C ALA A 81 -8.91 1.78 -5.01
N LEU A 82 -8.89 2.68 -4.04
CA LEU A 82 -8.73 2.31 -2.63
C LEU A 82 -9.81 1.34 -2.18
N LYS A 83 -11.08 1.61 -2.52
CA LYS A 83 -12.20 0.69 -2.26
C LYS A 83 -11.97 -0.69 -2.86
N GLN A 84 -11.60 -0.76 -4.14
CA GLN A 84 -11.36 -2.05 -4.82
C GLN A 84 -10.25 -2.85 -4.15
N VAL A 85 -9.19 -2.20 -3.68
CA VAL A 85 -8.11 -2.86 -2.95
C VAL A 85 -8.59 -3.32 -1.59
N ASN A 86 -9.21 -2.45 -0.80
CA ASN A 86 -9.66 -2.77 0.56
C ASN A 86 -10.63 -3.97 0.58
N GLU A 87 -11.49 -4.11 -0.42
CA GLU A 87 -12.41 -5.25 -0.54
C GLU A 87 -11.73 -6.60 -0.89
N GLN A 88 -10.44 -6.61 -1.21
CA GLN A 88 -9.74 -7.78 -1.79
C GLN A 88 -8.43 -8.15 -1.10
N ILE A 89 -8.08 -7.49 0.01
CA ILE A 89 -6.83 -7.76 0.74
C ILE A 89 -7.11 -8.17 2.19
N THR A 90 -6.12 -8.79 2.82
CA THR A 90 -6.20 -9.24 4.22
C THR A 90 -5.63 -8.23 5.22
N PRO A 91 -4.48 -7.56 4.97
CA PRO A 91 -3.97 -6.55 5.88
C PRO A 91 -4.95 -5.38 6.01
N LEU A 92 -4.98 -4.76 7.20
CA LEU A 92 -5.77 -3.56 7.43
C LEU A 92 -5.27 -2.42 6.55
N VAL A 93 -6.15 -1.52 6.12
CA VAL A 93 -5.77 -0.38 5.28
C VAL A 93 -5.59 0.85 6.15
N SER A 94 -4.50 1.58 5.92
CA SER A 94 -4.34 2.93 6.44
C SER A 94 -4.17 3.96 5.33
N ALA A 95 -4.76 5.14 5.52
CA ALA A 95 -4.66 6.26 4.59
C ALA A 95 -4.92 7.59 5.32
N GLY A 96 -4.45 8.70 4.74
CA GLY A 96 -4.86 10.02 5.19
C GLY A 96 -3.78 11.10 5.15
N GLU A 97 -2.50 10.76 4.97
CA GLU A 97 -1.41 11.73 5.15
C GLU A 97 -1.49 12.86 4.10
N ARG A 98 -2.08 12.55 2.94
CA ARG A 98 -2.30 13.47 1.83
C ARG A 98 -3.72 14.06 1.78
N LEU A 99 -4.56 13.82 2.78
CA LEU A 99 -5.92 14.38 2.87
C LEU A 99 -5.91 15.59 3.80
N HIS A 100 -6.27 16.77 3.27
CA HIS A 100 -5.96 18.05 3.93
C HIS A 100 -7.18 18.72 4.58
N THR A 101 -8.38 18.43 4.07
CA THR A 101 -9.61 19.06 4.53
C THR A 101 -10.57 18.04 5.09
N ARG A 102 -11.47 18.47 5.98
CA ARG A 102 -12.56 17.61 6.48
C ARG A 102 -13.35 16.93 5.36
N TRP A 103 -13.42 17.56 4.18
CA TRP A 103 -14.18 17.07 3.03
C TRP A 103 -13.49 15.90 2.34
N ASP A 104 -12.17 15.86 2.35
CA ASP A 104 -11.38 14.77 1.77
C ASP A 104 -11.66 13.46 2.54
N PHE A 105 -11.82 13.56 3.86
CA PHE A 105 -12.12 12.40 4.71
C PHE A 105 -13.58 11.92 4.64
N VAL A 106 -14.53 12.73 4.16
CA VAL A 106 -15.96 12.32 4.10
C VAL A 106 -16.13 11.04 3.30
N HIS A 107 -15.50 10.96 2.13
CA HIS A 107 -15.60 9.77 1.28
C HIS A 107 -14.97 8.53 1.91
N ILE A 108 -13.87 8.70 2.65
CA ILE A 108 -13.22 7.61 3.37
C ILE A 108 -14.15 7.03 4.43
N PHE A 109 -14.74 7.89 5.27
CA PHE A 109 -15.61 7.47 6.36
C PHE A 109 -16.95 6.90 5.89
N GLU A 110 -17.61 7.55 4.93
CA GLU A 110 -18.92 7.09 4.43
C GLU A 110 -18.85 5.72 3.73
N ASN A 111 -17.69 5.37 3.17
CA ASN A 111 -17.50 4.14 2.42
C ASN A 111 -16.63 3.10 3.14
N GLY A 112 -16.15 3.39 4.36
CA GLY A 112 -15.27 2.50 5.13
C GLY A 112 -13.99 2.14 4.38
N LEU A 113 -13.30 3.14 3.81
CA LEU A 113 -12.17 2.90 2.90
C LEU A 113 -10.82 2.69 3.57
N ALA A 114 -10.72 2.95 4.88
CA ALA A 114 -9.54 2.72 5.68
C ALA A 114 -9.95 2.30 7.09
N ASP A 115 -9.19 1.37 7.67
CA ASP A 115 -9.35 0.93 9.06
C ASP A 115 -8.68 1.92 10.03
N TYR A 116 -7.59 2.54 9.57
CA TYR A 116 -6.85 3.55 10.32
C TYR A 116 -6.69 4.84 9.52
N ILE A 117 -6.99 5.97 10.15
CA ILE A 117 -6.73 7.30 9.59
C ILE A 117 -5.39 7.83 10.11
N MET A 118 -4.48 8.13 9.19
CA MET A 118 -3.21 8.79 9.47
C MET A 118 -3.25 10.21 8.93
N LEU A 119 -3.81 11.14 9.70
CA LEU A 119 -3.81 12.54 9.29
C LEU A 119 -2.46 13.19 9.59
N ASP A 120 -1.92 13.96 8.64
CA ASP A 120 -0.89 14.96 8.96
C ASP A 120 -1.57 16.20 9.53
N VAL A 121 -1.02 16.75 10.62
CA VAL A 121 -1.57 17.91 11.34
C VAL A 121 -1.04 19.25 10.82
N THR A 122 -0.07 19.25 9.90
CA THR A 122 0.70 20.44 9.50
C THR A 122 0.26 21.09 8.19
#